data_AF-H3DQD2-F1
#
_entry.id   AF-H3DQD2-F1
#
_cell.length_a   1.000
_cell.length_b   1.000
_cell.length_c   1.000
_cell.angle_alpha   90.00
_cell.angle_beta   90.00
_cell.angle_gamma   90.00
#
_symmetry.space_group_name_H-M   'P 1'
#
loop_
_entity.id
_entity.type
_entity.pdbx_description
1 polymer ?
#
loop_
_entity_poly.entity_id
_entity_poly.type
_entity_poly.pdbx_seq_one_letter_code
_entity_poly.pdbx_strand_id
1 'polypeptide(L)'
;WRNNKENLDYVKSYAPKHPEVQHLRILLHGPVGAGKSSFINSVDTVLHGELRGRVLTDGNLAEGSFTKIYKNFRFTQESDRNSRYCFSINDIAGLEDSQGVHVDDVILALKGHVKDGYKFNPSCPLRERDEGYNPSPTPQDRVHVLVSVLPANNQVLLTEKMKKKMREIRNMASELG
;
A
#
# COMPACT_ATOMS: atom_id res chain seq x y z
N TRP A 1 11.26 -23.19 -5.26
CA TRP A 1 11.11 -22.59 -6.60
C TRP A 1 10.35 -23.48 -7.60
N ARG A 2 9.39 -24.33 -7.18
CA ARG A 2 8.68 -25.28 -8.08
C ARG A 2 7.26 -24.86 -8.52
N ASN A 3 6.66 -23.79 -7.95
CA ASN A 3 5.26 -23.41 -8.21
C ASN A 3 5.03 -22.02 -8.83
N ASN A 4 6.07 -21.36 -9.38
CA ASN A 4 5.93 -19.97 -9.85
C ASN A 4 4.89 -19.80 -10.96
N LYS A 5 4.77 -20.78 -11.87
CA LYS A 5 3.79 -20.74 -12.96
C LYS A 5 2.35 -20.89 -12.43
N GLU A 6 2.12 -21.90 -11.60
CA GLU A 6 0.81 -22.14 -10.97
C GLU A 6 0.34 -20.95 -10.13
N ASN A 7 1.24 -20.35 -9.34
CA ASN A 7 0.91 -19.16 -8.56
C ASN A 7 0.58 -17.95 -9.44
N LEU A 8 1.31 -17.76 -10.54
CA LEU A 8 1.04 -16.68 -11.48
C LEU A 8 -0.29 -16.89 -12.20
N ASP A 9 -0.59 -18.13 -12.61
CA ASP A 9 -1.86 -18.49 -13.25
C ASP A 9 -3.04 -18.32 -12.28
N TYR A 10 -2.86 -18.63 -10.99
CA TYR A 10 -3.85 -18.33 -9.95
C TYR A 10 -4.09 -16.81 -9.82
N VAL A 11 -3.03 -16.01 -9.74
CA VAL A 11 -3.15 -14.54 -9.65
C VAL A 11 -3.85 -13.94 -10.88
N LYS A 12 -3.59 -14.48 -12.07
CA LYS A 12 -4.24 -14.06 -13.32
C LYS A 12 -5.73 -14.39 -13.37
N SER A 13 -6.12 -15.54 -12.82
CA SER A 13 -7.51 -16.03 -12.83
C SER A 13 -8.31 -15.67 -11.58
N TYR A 14 -7.68 -15.07 -10.56
CA TYR A 14 -8.33 -14.72 -9.32
C TYR A 14 -9.47 -13.71 -9.53
N ALA A 15 -10.61 -14.00 -8.90
CA ALA A 15 -11.75 -13.09 -8.79
C ALA A 15 -12.26 -13.10 -7.34
N PRO A 16 -12.58 -11.93 -6.74
CA PRO A 16 -13.21 -11.89 -5.43
C PRO A 16 -14.59 -12.54 -5.46
N LYS A 17 -14.95 -13.19 -4.36
CA LYS A 17 -16.26 -13.87 -4.21
C LYS A 17 -17.38 -12.94 -3.75
N HIS A 18 -17.03 -11.80 -3.16
CA HIS A 18 -18.02 -10.86 -2.63
C HIS A 18 -18.54 -9.95 -3.75
N PRO A 19 -19.85 -9.83 -3.99
CA PRO A 19 -20.41 -9.13 -5.14
C PRO A 19 -20.08 -7.63 -5.17
N GLU A 20 -19.89 -7.03 -4.00
CA GLU A 20 -19.53 -5.60 -3.86
C GLU A 20 -18.01 -5.34 -3.92
N VAL A 21 -17.19 -6.38 -4.05
CA VAL A 21 -15.72 -6.27 -4.15
C VAL A 21 -15.29 -6.75 -5.54
N GLN A 22 -14.91 -5.81 -6.39
CA GLN A 22 -14.41 -6.07 -7.74
C GLN A 22 -12.92 -6.44 -7.75
N HIS A 23 -12.14 -5.94 -6.79
CA HIS A 23 -10.72 -6.25 -6.64
C HIS A 23 -10.25 -6.15 -5.18
N LEU A 24 -9.26 -6.95 -4.80
CA LEU A 24 -8.60 -6.81 -3.51
C LEU A 24 -7.78 -5.52 -3.44
N ARG A 25 -7.77 -4.88 -2.27
CA ARG A 25 -6.93 -3.72 -1.99
C ARG A 25 -5.88 -4.11 -0.95
N ILE A 26 -4.62 -4.11 -1.36
CA ILE A 26 -3.48 -4.49 -0.52
C ILE A 26 -2.79 -3.21 -0.07
N LEU A 27 -2.67 -2.96 1.23
CA LEU A 27 -1.96 -1.79 1.76
C LEU A 27 -0.55 -2.18 2.21
N LEU A 28 0.47 -1.51 1.69
CA LEU A 28 1.84 -1.68 2.18
C LEU A 28 2.11 -0.64 3.27
N HIS A 29 2.54 -1.07 4.45
CA HIS A 29 2.96 -0.16 5.51
C HIS A 29 4.31 -0.56 6.09
N GLY A 30 5.03 0.41 6.64
CA GLY A 30 6.35 0.19 7.21
C GLY A 30 7.21 1.44 7.22
N PRO A 31 8.42 1.35 7.79
CA PRO A 31 9.38 2.45 7.86
C PRO A 31 9.62 3.17 6.53
N VAL A 32 10.04 4.43 6.60
CA VAL A 32 10.70 5.07 5.46
C VAL A 32 11.95 4.28 5.09
N GLY A 33 12.23 4.14 3.79
CA GLY A 33 13.34 3.35 3.29
C GLY A 33 13.15 1.82 3.32
N ALA A 34 12.03 1.29 3.84
CA ALA A 34 11.82 -0.17 3.91
C ALA A 34 11.63 -0.86 2.54
N GLY A 35 11.54 -0.11 1.44
CA GLY A 35 11.38 -0.68 0.09
C GLY A 35 9.94 -0.94 -0.35
N LYS A 36 8.94 -0.29 0.27
CA LYS A 36 7.51 -0.42 -0.12
C LYS A 36 7.27 -0.13 -1.60
N SER A 37 7.72 1.03 -2.08
CA SER A 37 7.58 1.44 -3.47
C SER A 37 8.38 0.55 -4.43
N SER A 38 9.57 0.09 -4.00
CA SER A 38 10.39 -0.86 -4.75
C SER A 38 9.70 -2.22 -4.91
N PHE A 39 9.02 -2.70 -3.87
CA PHE A 39 8.23 -3.93 -3.94
C PHE A 39 7.12 -3.83 -5.00
N ILE A 40 6.43 -2.69 -5.10
CA ILE A 40 5.41 -2.45 -6.14
C ILE A 40 6.03 -2.50 -7.54
N ASN A 41 7.20 -1.89 -7.75
CA ASN A 41 7.92 -1.96 -9.02
C ASN A 41 8.29 -3.41 -9.39
N SER A 42 8.72 -4.21 -8.41
CA SER A 42 8.98 -5.63 -8.63
C SER A 42 7.72 -6.39 -9.04
N VAL A 43 6.58 -6.13 -8.39
CA VAL A 43 5.28 -6.71 -8.76
C VAL A 43 4.90 -6.31 -10.19
N ASP A 44 4.99 -5.02 -10.54
CA ASP A 44 4.64 -4.55 -11.89
C ASP A 44 5.47 -5.23 -12.97
N THR A 45 6.78 -5.36 -12.74
CA THR A 45 7.74 -6.00 -13.65
C THR A 45 7.41 -7.49 -13.86
N VAL A 46 7.11 -8.22 -12.78
CA VAL A 46 6.79 -9.66 -12.86
C VAL A 46 5.47 -9.91 -13.60
N LEU A 47 4.48 -9.03 -13.44
CA LEU A 47 3.15 -9.20 -14.05
C LEU A 47 3.09 -8.83 -15.54
N HIS A 48 4.05 -8.05 -16.04
CA HIS A 48 4.09 -7.54 -17.42
C HIS A 48 5.27 -8.09 -18.25
N GLY A 49 6.16 -8.90 -17.67
CA GLY A 49 7.30 -9.49 -18.37
C GLY A 49 8.37 -8.50 -18.85
N GLU A 50 8.12 -7.19 -18.74
CA GLU A 50 8.99 -6.08 -19.13
C GLU A 50 9.09 -5.04 -18.00
N LEU A 51 10.26 -4.40 -17.89
CA LEU A 51 10.52 -3.33 -16.93
C LEU A 51 9.69 -2.08 -17.30
N ARG A 52 8.62 -1.82 -16.55
CA ARG A 52 7.90 -0.54 -16.57
C ARG A 52 8.13 0.19 -15.25
N GLY A 53 8.99 1.21 -15.26
CA GLY A 53 9.17 2.10 -14.11
C GLY A 53 7.95 3.01 -13.93
N ARG A 54 6.86 2.49 -13.34
CA ARG A 54 5.66 3.29 -13.01
C ARG A 54 5.75 3.96 -11.64
N VAL A 55 6.65 3.50 -10.77
CA VAL A 55 6.92 4.12 -9.46
C VAL A 55 8.33 4.71 -9.47
N LEU A 56 8.44 6.01 -9.17
CA LEU A 56 9.73 6.65 -8.92
C LEU A 56 10.36 6.00 -7.69
N THR A 57 11.45 5.26 -7.89
CA THR A 57 12.26 4.70 -6.81
C THR A 57 13.70 5.09 -7.08
N ASP A 58 14.31 5.94 -6.24
CA ASP A 58 15.77 6.03 -6.23
C ASP A 58 16.36 6.43 -4.88
N GLY A 59 17.09 5.48 -4.28
CA GLY A 59 18.54 5.55 -4.11
C GLY A 59 19.21 6.57 -3.20
N ASN A 60 18.63 7.75 -2.93
CA ASN A 60 19.38 8.82 -2.25
C ASN A 60 18.76 9.22 -0.92
N LEU A 61 19.52 8.95 0.13
CA LEU A 61 19.32 9.32 1.53
C LEU A 61 19.36 10.86 1.67
N ALA A 62 18.29 11.56 1.32
CA ALA A 62 18.13 12.98 1.60
C ALA A 62 16.66 13.35 1.89
N GLU A 63 16.39 13.63 3.16
CA GLU A 63 15.19 14.27 3.73
C GLU A 63 13.81 13.59 3.54
N GLY A 64 13.47 12.72 4.51
CA GLY A 64 12.09 12.34 4.84
C GLY A 64 11.40 11.36 3.90
N SER A 65 10.15 11.00 4.21
CA SER A 65 9.37 10.06 3.39
C SER A 65 9.14 10.59 1.96
N PHE A 66 9.83 10.01 0.97
CA PHE A 66 9.68 10.38 -0.46
C PHE A 66 8.25 10.22 -0.98
N THR A 67 7.59 9.11 -0.65
CA THR A 67 6.16 8.94 -0.85
C THR A 67 5.45 9.87 0.14
N LYS A 68 4.85 10.95 -0.35
CA LYS A 68 4.01 11.85 0.46
C LYS A 68 2.52 11.68 0.18
N ILE A 69 2.18 10.78 -0.73
CA ILE A 69 0.83 10.64 -1.31
C ILE A 69 0.33 9.21 -1.09
N TYR A 70 -0.93 9.08 -0.71
CA TYR A 70 -1.68 7.83 -0.75
C TYR A 70 -1.96 7.48 -2.22
N LYS A 71 -1.32 6.45 -2.75
CA LYS A 71 -1.41 6.10 -4.18
C LYS A 71 -1.83 4.66 -4.38
N ASN A 72 -2.88 4.43 -5.17
CA ASN A 72 -3.37 3.13 -5.57
C ASN A 72 -2.77 2.72 -6.92
N PHE A 73 -2.10 1.57 -6.95
CA PHE A 73 -1.54 0.97 -8.14
C PHE A 73 -2.42 -0.17 -8.61
N ARG A 74 -2.98 -0.02 -9.81
CA ARG A 74 -3.73 -1.08 -10.52
C ARG A 74 -2.88 -1.67 -11.62
N PHE A 75 -2.97 -2.98 -11.79
CA PHE A 75 -2.19 -3.74 -12.76
C PHE A 75 -3.09 -4.21 -13.90
N THR A 76 -2.57 -4.17 -15.13
CA THR A 76 -3.26 -4.61 -16.35
C THR A 76 -2.71 -5.96 -16.78
N GLN A 77 -3.55 -6.84 -17.32
CA GLN A 77 -3.10 -8.12 -17.86
C GLN A 77 -2.48 -7.91 -19.25
N GLU A 78 -1.45 -8.69 -19.58
CA GLU A 78 -0.80 -8.63 -20.89
C GLU A 78 -1.72 -9.07 -22.04
N SER A 79 -2.56 -10.08 -21.78
CA SER A 79 -3.44 -10.71 -22.77
C SER A 79 -4.56 -9.79 -23.25
N ASP A 80 -4.99 -8.82 -22.42
CA ASP A 80 -5.97 -7.82 -22.77
C ASP A 80 -5.71 -6.54 -21.97
N ARG A 81 -5.40 -5.44 -22.67
CA ARG A 81 -5.14 -4.13 -22.06
C ARG A 81 -6.35 -3.54 -21.32
N ASN A 82 -7.56 -4.02 -21.61
CA ASN A 82 -8.77 -3.65 -20.89
C ASN A 82 -9.03 -4.55 -19.67
N SER A 83 -8.37 -5.71 -19.59
CA SER A 83 -8.45 -6.62 -18.46
C SER A 83 -7.47 -6.21 -17.36
N ARG A 84 -7.98 -6.01 -16.15
CA ARG A 84 -7.18 -5.70 -14.96
C ARG A 84 -7.04 -6.93 -14.09
N TYR A 85 -5.93 -7.01 -13.37
CA TYR A 85 -5.85 -7.96 -12.26
C TYR A 85 -6.87 -7.56 -11.20
N CYS A 86 -7.51 -8.55 -10.57
CA CYS A 86 -8.49 -8.29 -9.51
C CYS A 86 -7.83 -7.97 -8.16
N PHE A 87 -6.71 -7.25 -8.19
CA PHE A 87 -6.10 -6.64 -7.01
C PHE A 87 -5.43 -5.30 -7.36
N SER A 88 -5.26 -4.48 -6.34
CA SER A 88 -4.50 -3.23 -6.36
C SER A 88 -3.60 -3.15 -5.13
N ILE A 89 -2.50 -2.40 -5.25
CA ILE A 89 -1.59 -2.15 -4.14
C ILE A 89 -1.60 -0.66 -3.82
N ASN A 90 -1.86 -0.31 -2.56
CA ASN A 90 -1.76 1.04 -2.04
C ASN A 90 -0.39 1.25 -1.39
N ASP A 91 0.33 2.27 -1.88
CA ASP A 91 1.54 2.79 -1.26
C ASP A 91 1.21 4.03 -0.43
N ILE A 92 1.94 4.18 0.67
CA ILE A 92 1.78 5.29 1.61
C ILE A 92 3.13 5.86 2.04
N ALA A 93 3.08 7.06 2.61
CA ALA A 93 4.23 7.62 3.31
C ALA A 93 4.73 6.66 4.39
N GLY A 94 6.05 6.55 4.52
CA GLY A 94 6.63 5.65 5.50
C GLY A 94 6.39 6.12 6.94
N LEU A 95 6.47 5.18 7.86
CA LEU A 95 6.45 5.46 9.28
C LEU A 95 7.82 6.03 9.70
N GLU A 96 7.79 7.10 10.48
CA GLU A 96 8.95 7.69 11.15
C GLU A 96 8.54 8.15 12.54
N ASP A 97 9.51 8.56 13.35
CA ASP A 97 9.25 9.02 14.72
C ASP A 97 8.44 10.32 14.75
N SER A 98 8.68 11.27 13.83
CA SER A 98 8.09 12.61 13.87
C SER A 98 7.47 13.10 12.57
N GLN A 99 8.04 12.79 11.39
CA GLN A 99 7.62 13.36 10.09
C GLN A 99 6.96 12.34 9.14
N GLY A 100 6.72 11.12 9.61
CA GLY A 100 6.07 10.05 8.85
C GLY A 100 4.54 10.12 8.91
N VAL A 101 3.89 9.17 8.23
CA VAL A 101 2.43 9.05 8.24
C VAL A 101 1.88 8.86 9.67
N HIS A 102 0.74 9.49 9.94
CA HIS A 102 -0.01 9.29 11.19
C HIS A 102 -0.66 7.91 11.22
N VAL A 103 -0.68 7.27 12.39
CA VAL A 103 -1.36 5.98 12.56
C VAL A 103 -2.84 6.10 12.24
N ASP A 104 -3.46 7.22 12.64
CA ASP A 104 -4.87 7.53 12.34
C ASP A 104 -5.14 7.55 10.83
N ASP A 105 -4.26 8.17 10.04
CA ASP A 105 -4.39 8.19 8.58
C ASP A 105 -4.31 6.78 7.98
N VAL A 106 -3.45 5.92 8.53
CA VAL A 106 -3.37 4.52 8.11
C VAL A 106 -4.65 3.76 8.49
N ILE A 107 -5.21 4.00 9.66
CA ILE A 107 -6.49 3.39 10.09
C ILE A 107 -7.64 3.88 9.21
N LEU A 108 -7.68 5.16 8.85
CA LEU A 108 -8.63 5.70 7.88
C LEU A 108 -8.45 5.03 6.51
N ALA A 109 -7.21 4.81 6.07
CA ALA A 109 -6.94 4.08 4.83
C ALA A 109 -7.43 2.63 4.90
N LEU A 110 -7.23 1.93 6.02
CA LEU A 110 -7.75 0.57 6.23
C LEU A 110 -9.27 0.52 6.05
N LYS A 111 -9.97 1.52 6.59
CA LYS A 111 -11.43 1.67 6.52
C LYS A 111 -11.94 2.20 5.18
N GLY A 112 -11.06 2.58 4.25
CA GLY A 112 -11.43 3.12 2.93
C GLY A 112 -11.74 4.62 2.90
N HIS A 113 -11.44 5.34 3.99
CA HIS A 113 -11.74 6.77 4.14
C HIS A 113 -10.69 7.70 3.49
N VAL A 114 -9.62 7.17 2.90
CA VAL A 114 -8.57 7.99 2.25
C VAL A 114 -8.71 7.89 0.74
N LYS A 115 -8.90 9.03 0.08
CA LYS A 115 -8.97 9.11 -1.39
C LYS A 115 -7.60 8.94 -2.03
N ASP A 116 -7.60 8.33 -3.21
CA ASP A 116 -6.40 8.24 -4.04
C ASP A 116 -5.87 9.64 -4.39
N GLY A 117 -4.56 9.83 -4.29
CA GLY A 117 -3.92 11.13 -4.49
C GLY A 117 -3.86 12.03 -3.24
N TYR A 118 -4.42 11.61 -2.09
CA TYR A 118 -4.31 12.38 -0.85
C TYR A 118 -2.86 12.56 -0.43
N LYS A 119 -2.45 13.80 -0.15
CA LYS A 119 -1.11 14.13 0.36
C LYS A 119 -1.13 14.14 1.88
N PHE A 120 -0.36 13.26 2.50
CA PHE A 120 -0.24 13.16 3.95
C PHE A 120 0.35 14.44 4.56
N ASN A 121 -0.21 14.84 5.69
CA ASN A 121 0.29 15.95 6.49
C ASN A 121 0.93 15.41 7.78
N PRO A 122 2.26 15.57 7.97
CA PRO A 122 2.92 15.08 9.19
C PRO A 122 2.51 15.88 10.43
N SER A 123 1.96 17.09 10.27
CA SER A 123 1.58 17.94 11.40
C SER A 123 0.23 17.57 12.01
N CYS A 124 -0.69 16.99 11.23
CA CYS A 124 -2.00 16.57 11.71
C CYS A 124 -2.63 15.49 10.83
N PRO A 125 -3.42 14.56 11.41
CA PRO A 125 -4.14 13.56 10.65
C PRO A 125 -5.27 14.15 9.81
N LEU A 126 -5.69 13.40 8.79
CA LEU A 126 -6.83 13.65 7.92
C LEU A 126 -8.13 13.72 8.72
N ARG A 127 -8.95 14.73 8.43
CA ARG A 127 -10.24 14.98 9.08
C ARG A 127 -11.38 14.80 8.10
N GLU A 128 -12.58 14.58 8.63
CA GLU A 128 -13.78 14.30 7.82
C GLU A 128 -14.16 15.42 6.84
N ARG A 129 -13.79 16.66 7.16
CA ARG A 129 -14.03 17.86 6.33
C ARG A 129 -12.99 18.09 5.24
N ASP A 130 -11.89 17.36 5.26
CA ASP A 130 -10.78 17.57 4.34
C ASP A 130 -11.11 16.95 2.99
N GLU A 131 -10.67 17.57 1.89
CA GLU A 131 -10.99 17.10 0.53
C GLU A 131 -10.52 15.66 0.26
N GLY A 132 -9.43 15.23 0.90
CA GLY A 132 -8.87 13.88 0.83
C GLY A 132 -9.67 12.80 1.55
N TYR A 133 -10.69 13.18 2.34
CA TYR A 133 -11.53 12.25 3.09
C TYR A 133 -12.69 11.72 2.25
N ASN A 134 -12.90 10.41 2.28
CA ASN A 134 -14.06 9.73 1.72
C ASN A 134 -15.10 9.51 2.83
N PRO A 135 -16.26 10.19 2.81
CA PRO A 135 -17.23 10.12 3.90
C PRO A 135 -18.01 8.81 3.97
N SER A 136 -18.12 8.09 2.85
CA SER A 136 -18.96 6.90 2.75
C SER A 136 -18.22 5.80 1.99
N PRO A 137 -17.21 5.14 2.61
CA PRO A 137 -16.44 4.10 1.96
C PRO A 137 -17.30 2.87 1.68
N THR A 138 -17.19 2.38 0.45
CA THR A 138 -17.79 1.11 0.03
C THR A 138 -16.92 -0.07 0.50
N PRO A 139 -17.42 -1.32 0.47
CA PRO A 139 -16.59 -2.50 0.72
C PRO A 139 -15.34 -2.55 -0.18
N GLN A 140 -15.46 -2.09 -1.43
CA GLN A 140 -14.35 -1.99 -2.38
C GLN A 140 -13.26 -0.98 -1.95
N ASP A 141 -13.61 0.07 -1.22
CA ASP A 141 -12.66 1.09 -0.78
C ASP A 141 -11.80 0.61 0.39
N ARG A 142 -12.28 -0.38 1.16
CA ARG A 142 -11.58 -0.94 2.32
C ARG A 142 -10.32 -1.70 1.90
N VAL A 143 -9.34 -1.72 2.78
CA VAL A 143 -8.16 -2.57 2.64
C VAL A 143 -8.56 -3.99 3.02
N HIS A 144 -8.20 -4.94 2.16
CA HIS A 144 -8.49 -6.36 2.32
C HIS A 144 -7.26 -7.13 2.82
N VAL A 145 -6.06 -6.62 2.55
CA VAL A 145 -4.80 -7.24 2.96
C VAL A 145 -3.84 -6.16 3.43
N LEU A 146 -3.34 -6.29 4.65
CA LEU A 146 -2.26 -5.45 5.16
C LEU A 146 -0.92 -6.20 5.03
N VAL A 147 0.08 -5.55 4.42
CA VAL A 147 1.43 -6.10 4.29
C VAL A 147 2.42 -5.20 5.01
N SER A 148 3.06 -5.74 6.05
CA SER A 148 4.16 -5.07 6.76
C SER A 148 5.47 -5.25 6.01
N VAL A 149 6.05 -4.15 5.54
CA VAL A 149 7.37 -4.15 4.88
C VAL A 149 8.42 -3.69 5.90
N LEU A 150 9.40 -4.54 6.16
CA LEU A 150 10.47 -4.30 7.12
C LEU A 150 11.81 -4.20 6.39
N PRO A 151 12.71 -3.30 6.83
CA PRO A 151 14.06 -3.24 6.28
C PRO A 151 14.82 -4.53 6.61
N ALA A 152 15.51 -5.08 5.61
CA ALA A 152 16.34 -6.27 5.76
C ALA A 152 17.78 -5.95 6.19
N ASN A 153 18.19 -4.68 6.09
CA ASN A 153 19.53 -4.21 6.42
C ASN A 153 19.48 -3.18 7.56
N ASN A 154 20.64 -2.95 8.20
CA ASN A 154 20.77 -2.01 9.32
C ASN A 154 20.70 -0.53 8.88
N GLN A 155 20.46 -0.24 7.60
CA GLN A 155 20.45 1.15 7.08
C GLN A 155 19.19 1.91 7.49
N VAL A 156 18.09 1.20 7.79
CA VAL A 156 16.87 1.80 8.33
C VAL A 156 16.74 1.43 9.79
N LEU A 157 16.87 2.42 10.67
CA LEU A 157 16.71 2.22 12.11
C LEU A 157 15.23 2.01 12.45
N LEU A 158 14.85 0.77 12.75
CA LEU A 158 13.52 0.44 13.24
C LEU A 158 13.41 0.75 14.74
N THR A 159 13.02 1.98 15.07
CA THR A 159 12.87 2.44 16.46
C THR A 159 11.72 1.73 17.19
N GLU A 160 11.76 1.71 18.52
CA GLU A 160 10.65 1.17 19.32
C GLU A 160 9.33 1.92 19.09
N LYS A 161 9.40 3.23 18.84
CA LYS A 161 8.23 4.05 18.50
C LYS A 161 7.61 3.59 17.18
N MET A 162 8.42 3.31 16.16
CA MET A 162 7.96 2.76 14.89
C MET A 162 7.38 1.35 15.04
N LYS A 163 8.00 0.47 15.85
CA LYS A 163 7.45 -0.85 16.17
C LYS A 163 6.08 -0.74 16.85
N LYS A 164 5.90 0.21 17.76
CA LYS A 164 4.63 0.47 18.43
C LYS A 164 3.56 0.90 17.42
N LYS A 165 3.87 1.87 16.54
CA LYS A 165 2.96 2.30 15.45
C LYS A 165 2.56 1.14 14.55
N MET A 166 3.51 0.31 14.13
CA MET A 166 3.22 -0.86 13.28
C MET A 166 2.34 -1.89 13.99
N ARG A 167 2.59 -2.13 15.29
CA ARG A 167 1.78 -3.04 16.11
C ARG A 167 0.34 -2.55 16.23
N GLU A 168 0.17 -1.26 16.48
CA GLU A 168 -1.14 -0.60 16.57
C GLU A 168 -1.93 -0.74 15.27
N ILE A 169 -1.33 -0.39 14.13
CA ILE A 169 -1.94 -0.57 12.80
C ILE A 169 -2.35 -2.03 12.57
N ARG A 170 -1.48 -2.98 12.90
CA ARG A 170 -1.77 -4.42 12.72
C ARG A 170 -2.92 -4.89 13.60
N ASN A 171 -2.99 -4.44 14.84
CA ASN A 171 -4.09 -4.78 15.76
C ASN A 171 -5.41 -4.24 15.21
N MET A 172 -5.44 -2.97 14.79
CA MET A 172 -6.62 -2.36 14.18
C MET A 172 -7.04 -3.08 12.90
N ALA A 173 -6.09 -3.51 12.06
CA ALA A 173 -6.41 -4.32 10.89
C ALA A 173 -7.04 -5.66 11.27
N SER A 174 -6.53 -6.33 12.30
CA SER A 174 -7.08 -7.62 12.77
C SER A 174 -8.51 -7.49 13.33
N GLU A 175 -8.85 -6.36 13.93
CA GLU A 175 -10.21 -6.07 14.42
C GLU A 175 -11.22 -5.80 13.30
N LEU A 176 -10.75 -5.34 12.14
CA LEU A 176 -11.61 -5.02 10.99
C LEU A 176 -11.99 -6.27 10.17
N GLY A 177 -11.39 -7.42 10.45
CA GLY A 177 -11.60 -8.70 9.75
C GLY A 177 -10.63 -8.91 8.58
#